data_AF-A0A7S1SK04-F1
#
_entry.id   AF-A0A7S1SK04-F1
#
_cell.length_a   1.000
_cell.length_b   1.000
_cell.length_c   1.000
_cell.angle_alpha   90.00
_cell.angle_beta   90.00
_cell.angle_gamma   90.00
#
_symmetry.space_group_name_H-M   'P 1'
#
loop_
_entity.id
_entity.type
_entity.pdbx_description
1 polymer ?
#
loop_
_entity_poly.entity_id
_entity_poly.type
_entity_poly.pdbx_seq_one_letter_code
_entity_poly.pdbx_strand_id
1 'polypeptide(L)'
;GVTFVAGVGGVTARGLLPAAHLSDHPAGAAALAAKLAVGSALGELVVLELPTGRGAALLSRKASLRAAAPDLPAKLDDLSEGAIAPGYVASVTSDAVYVRFLARLTGRAGLSQLADTFVSDPAKHFHVGQSVRAQVVQVDSTHGKFGVTLKPSLTASADARFLAALFRDLEDAEALGAAEGEAVDWARRFAVGAAVGG
;
A
#
# COMPACT_ATOMS: atom_id res chain seq x y z
N GLY A 1 10.20 -3.95 -10.51
CA GLY A 1 8.98 -3.12 -10.55
C GLY A 1 8.67 -2.83 -11.98
N VAL A 2 7.40 -2.64 -12.33
CA VAL A 2 6.97 -2.32 -13.69
C VAL A 2 6.71 -0.81 -13.77
N THR A 3 7.15 -0.19 -14.85
CA THR A 3 6.78 1.20 -15.17
C THR A 3 5.79 1.16 -16.32
N PHE A 4 4.66 1.82 -16.14
CA PHE A 4 3.67 2.00 -17.19
C PHE A 4 3.63 3.47 -17.58
N VAL A 5 3.31 3.69 -18.85
CA VAL A 5 3.06 5.02 -19.41
C VAL A 5 1.65 4.96 -19.98
N ALA A 6 0.76 5.68 -19.34
CA ALA A 6 -0.61 5.84 -19.80
C ALA A 6 -0.73 7.19 -20.50
N GLY A 7 -1.20 7.20 -21.75
CA GLY A 7 -1.47 8.42 -22.50
C GLY A 7 -2.96 8.59 -22.71
N VAL A 8 -3.54 9.72 -22.25
CA VAL A 8 -4.93 10.08 -22.59
C VAL A 8 -5.01 11.57 -22.92
N GLY A 9 -5.66 11.92 -24.04
CA GLY A 9 -5.88 13.30 -24.45
C GLY A 9 -4.61 14.13 -24.71
N GLY A 10 -3.49 13.48 -25.03
CA GLY A 10 -2.19 14.15 -25.22
C GLY A 10 -1.36 14.33 -23.94
N VAL A 11 -1.88 13.91 -22.78
CA VAL A 11 -1.14 13.88 -21.51
C VAL A 11 -0.64 12.47 -21.23
N THR A 12 0.67 12.28 -21.19
CA THR A 12 1.31 11.03 -20.75
C THR A 12 1.55 11.07 -19.24
N ALA A 13 0.79 10.29 -18.49
CA ALA A 13 1.06 10.01 -17.09
C ALA A 13 1.96 8.76 -16.97
N ARG A 14 3.04 8.87 -16.21
CA ARG A 14 3.91 7.74 -15.90
C ARG A 14 3.54 7.21 -14.53
N GLY A 15 3.55 5.89 -14.37
CA GLY A 15 3.37 5.28 -13.06
C GLY A 15 4.33 4.12 -12.85
N LEU A 16 4.68 3.90 -11.58
CA LEU A 16 5.59 2.88 -11.11
C LEU A 16 4.83 1.95 -10.18
N LEU A 17 4.84 0.65 -10.48
CA LEU A 17 4.36 -0.41 -9.62
C LEU A 17 5.54 -1.27 -9.20
N PRO A 18 6.09 -1.05 -7.99
CA PRO A 18 7.13 -1.93 -7.46
C PRO A 18 6.63 -3.37 -7.34
N ALA A 19 7.55 -4.33 -7.45
CA ALA A 19 7.18 -5.75 -7.38
C ALA A 19 6.47 -6.09 -6.06
N ALA A 20 6.93 -5.50 -4.96
CA ALA A 20 6.31 -5.67 -3.64
C ALA A 20 4.87 -5.16 -3.54
N HIS A 21 4.42 -4.35 -4.50
CA HIS A 21 3.06 -3.81 -4.57
C HIS A 21 2.15 -4.57 -5.55
N LEU A 22 2.63 -5.66 -6.14
CA LEU A 22 1.81 -6.49 -7.04
C LEU A 22 0.79 -7.34 -6.29
N SER A 23 1.10 -7.76 -5.07
CA SER A 23 0.23 -8.57 -4.23
C SER A 23 0.56 -8.33 -2.76
N ASP A 24 -0.39 -8.64 -1.88
CA ASP A 24 -0.21 -8.59 -0.44
C ASP A 24 0.70 -9.70 0.07
N HIS A 25 0.71 -10.86 -0.60
CA HIS A 25 1.55 -12.01 -0.26
C HIS A 25 2.88 -12.02 -1.04
N PRO A 26 4.05 -12.19 -0.39
CA PRO A 26 5.35 -12.16 -1.08
C PRO A 26 5.50 -13.15 -2.23
N ALA A 27 5.01 -14.39 -2.06
CA ALA A 27 5.04 -15.39 -3.12
C ALA A 27 4.11 -15.04 -4.29
N GLY A 28 2.94 -14.46 -3.98
CA GLY A 28 2.00 -13.97 -4.99
C GLY A 28 2.62 -12.84 -5.80
N ALA A 29 3.22 -11.87 -5.12
CA ALA A 29 3.94 -10.75 -5.74
C ALA A 29 5.09 -11.22 -6.65
N ALA A 30 5.86 -12.23 -6.22
CA ALA A 30 6.93 -12.81 -7.03
C ALA A 30 6.38 -13.55 -8.27
N ALA A 31 5.34 -14.37 -8.09
CA ALA A 31 4.70 -15.10 -9.19
C ALA A 31 4.08 -14.15 -10.23
N LEU A 32 3.40 -13.10 -9.76
CA LEU A 32 2.88 -12.00 -10.57
C LEU A 32 4.02 -11.33 -11.35
N ALA A 33 5.07 -10.91 -10.67
CA ALA A 33 6.20 -10.22 -11.31
C ALA A 33 6.83 -11.04 -12.44
N ALA A 34 6.93 -12.36 -12.28
CA ALA A 34 7.50 -13.26 -13.28
C ALA A 34 6.62 -13.42 -14.53
N LYS A 35 5.31 -13.21 -14.41
CA LYS A 35 4.34 -13.34 -15.51
C LYS A 35 4.09 -12.03 -16.28
N LEU A 36 4.52 -10.89 -15.75
CA LEU A 36 4.23 -9.59 -16.35
C LEU A 36 5.00 -9.37 -17.65
N ALA A 37 4.28 -8.98 -18.69
CA ALA A 37 4.80 -8.57 -19.98
C ALA A 37 4.28 -7.17 -20.34
N VAL A 38 4.90 -6.54 -21.35
CA VAL A 38 4.38 -5.29 -21.91
C VAL A 38 2.98 -5.57 -22.47
N GLY A 39 2.00 -4.78 -22.06
CA GLY A 39 0.59 -4.94 -22.46
C GLY A 39 -0.23 -5.84 -21.53
N SER A 40 0.34 -6.42 -20.48
CA SER A 40 -0.45 -7.12 -19.45
C SER A 40 -1.46 -6.17 -18.78
N ALA A 41 -2.73 -6.58 -18.71
CA ALA A 41 -3.73 -5.89 -17.92
C ALA A 41 -3.45 -6.10 -16.42
N LEU A 42 -3.22 -5.02 -15.70
CA LEU A 42 -2.96 -5.01 -14.26
C LEU A 42 -4.23 -4.86 -13.43
N GLY A 43 -5.39 -4.65 -14.06
CA GLY A 43 -6.66 -4.48 -13.38
C GLY A 43 -6.69 -3.20 -12.55
N GLU A 44 -7.58 -3.13 -11.55
CA GLU A 44 -7.66 -1.94 -10.71
C GLU A 44 -6.43 -1.83 -9.79
N LEU A 45 -5.87 -0.62 -9.74
CA LEU A 45 -4.73 -0.19 -8.94
C LEU A 45 -5.14 1.00 -8.07
N VAL A 46 -4.45 1.21 -6.95
CA VAL A 46 -4.57 2.43 -6.13
C VAL A 46 -3.36 3.34 -6.31
N VAL A 47 -3.60 4.65 -6.44
CA VAL A 47 -2.55 5.67 -6.45
C VAL A 47 -2.07 5.94 -5.02
N LEU A 48 -0.86 5.49 -4.68
CA LEU A 48 -0.25 5.71 -3.36
C LEU A 48 0.37 7.09 -3.22
N GLU A 49 1.02 7.58 -4.28
CA GLU A 49 1.76 8.85 -4.27
C GLU A 49 1.74 9.47 -5.67
N LEU A 50 1.53 10.78 -5.75
CA LEU A 50 1.70 11.55 -6.97
C LEU A 50 3.11 12.18 -7.01
N PRO A 51 3.76 12.25 -8.17
CA PRO A 51 5.08 12.84 -8.28
C PRO A 51 5.02 14.35 -8.09
N THR A 52 5.97 14.91 -7.33
CA THR A 52 6.19 16.36 -7.25
C THR A 52 7.03 16.83 -8.44
N GLY A 53 6.45 16.79 -9.65
CA GLY A 53 7.08 17.26 -10.90
C GLY A 53 7.18 16.18 -11.99
N ARG A 54 8.30 16.17 -12.74
CA ARG A 54 8.56 15.13 -13.76
C ARG A 54 8.95 13.82 -13.07
N GLY A 55 7.95 13.05 -12.67
CA GLY A 55 8.12 11.73 -12.06
C GLY A 55 7.03 10.77 -12.48
N ALA A 56 7.01 9.60 -11.85
CA ALA A 56 5.96 8.61 -12.01
C ALA A 56 5.15 8.52 -10.71
N ALA A 57 3.83 8.39 -10.83
CA ALA A 57 2.98 8.09 -9.67
C ALA A 57 3.31 6.70 -9.12
N LEU A 58 3.36 6.56 -7.79
CA LEU A 58 3.52 5.26 -7.16
C LEU A 58 2.16 4.58 -7.08
N LEU A 59 2.03 3.40 -7.68
CA LEU A 59 0.79 2.63 -7.65
C LEU A 59 0.93 1.34 -6.84
N SER A 60 -0.21 0.76 -6.48
CA SER A 60 -0.28 -0.55 -5.83
C SER A 60 -1.47 -1.37 -6.30
N ARG A 61 -1.26 -2.68 -6.48
CA ARG A 61 -2.31 -3.67 -6.76
C ARG A 61 -2.81 -4.39 -5.49
N LYS A 62 -2.05 -4.33 -4.39
CA LYS A 62 -2.40 -4.89 -3.07
C LYS A 62 -3.89 -4.68 -2.75
N ALA A 63 -4.62 -5.79 -2.62
CA ALA A 63 -6.03 -5.79 -2.34
C ALA A 63 -6.33 -5.09 -1.00
N SER A 64 -5.46 -5.26 -0.01
CA SER A 64 -5.60 -4.63 1.31
C SER A 64 -5.62 -3.11 1.27
N LEU A 65 -4.82 -2.51 0.37
CA LEU A 65 -4.75 -1.06 0.20
C LEU A 65 -5.89 -0.55 -0.69
N ARG A 66 -6.25 -1.29 -1.74
CA ARG A 66 -7.39 -0.94 -2.61
C ARG A 66 -8.72 -0.93 -1.86
N ALA A 67 -8.98 -1.97 -1.06
CA ALA A 67 -10.22 -2.11 -0.30
C ALA A 67 -10.43 -0.99 0.74
N ALA A 68 -9.34 -0.38 1.20
CA ALA A 68 -9.35 0.69 2.20
C ALA A 68 -9.05 2.08 1.60
N ALA A 69 -8.75 2.19 0.29
CA ALA A 69 -8.23 3.40 -0.33
C ALA A 69 -9.01 4.70 -0.02
N PRO A 70 -10.36 4.70 0.02
CA PRO A 70 -11.14 5.89 0.35
C PRO A 70 -10.93 6.39 1.79
N ASP A 71 -10.53 5.49 2.70
CA ASP A 71 -10.43 5.73 4.14
C ASP A 71 -8.96 5.87 4.60
N LEU A 72 -7.99 5.70 3.69
CA LEU A 72 -6.58 5.77 4.04
C LEU A 72 -6.14 7.22 4.27
N PRO A 73 -5.37 7.50 5.34
CA PRO A 73 -4.90 8.85 5.61
C PRO A 73 -3.81 9.27 4.61
N ALA A 74 -3.92 10.49 4.08
CA ALA A 74 -2.97 11.07 3.13
C ALA A 74 -2.19 12.26 3.72
N LYS A 75 -2.70 12.91 4.77
CA LYS A 75 -2.01 13.96 5.52
C LYS A 75 -2.18 13.76 7.03
N LEU A 76 -1.38 14.48 7.81
CA LEU A 76 -1.38 14.37 9.26
C LEU A 76 -2.75 14.71 9.88
N ASP A 77 -3.46 15.68 9.29
CA ASP A 77 -4.79 16.10 9.75
C ASP A 77 -5.87 15.03 9.57
N ASP A 78 -5.62 14.02 8.74
CA ASP A 78 -6.54 12.89 8.56
C ASP A 78 -6.42 11.87 9.71
N LEU A 79 -5.37 11.99 10.54
CA LEU A 79 -5.08 11.04 11.61
C LEU A 79 -5.85 11.39 12.89
N SER A 80 -6.41 10.36 13.52
CA SER A 80 -6.98 10.43 14.85
C SER A 80 -6.36 9.34 15.71
N GLU A 81 -6.03 9.64 16.97
CA GLU A 81 -5.53 8.63 17.90
C GLU A 81 -6.55 7.50 18.07
N GLY A 82 -6.06 6.26 18.10
CA GLY A 82 -6.90 5.05 18.12
C GLY A 82 -7.42 4.62 16.74
N ALA A 83 -7.31 5.45 15.70
CA ALA A 83 -7.73 5.07 14.34
C ALA A 83 -6.86 3.93 13.80
N ILE A 84 -7.51 2.96 13.15
CA ILE A 84 -6.85 1.79 12.57
C ILE A 84 -6.94 1.89 11.05
N ALA A 85 -5.80 1.82 10.38
CA ALA A 85 -5.72 1.87 8.93
C ALA A 85 -4.73 0.82 8.39
N PRO A 86 -5.03 0.20 7.23
CA PRO A 86 -4.04 -0.55 6.48
C PRO A 86 -2.90 0.34 6.01
N GLY A 87 -1.70 -0.19 6.00
CA GLY A 87 -0.52 0.45 5.45
C GLY A 87 0.46 -0.59 4.95
N TYR A 88 1.66 -0.15 4.58
CA TYR A 88 2.73 -1.06 4.20
C TYR A 88 4.06 -0.66 4.83
N VAL A 89 4.92 -1.63 5.08
CA VAL A 89 6.24 -1.40 5.65
C VAL A 89 7.12 -0.67 4.64
N ALA A 90 7.48 0.57 4.94
CA ALA A 90 8.38 1.37 4.11
C ALA A 90 9.85 1.01 4.36
N SER A 91 10.21 0.80 5.62
CA SER A 91 11.56 0.43 6.04
C SER A 91 11.53 -0.25 7.40
N VAL A 92 12.53 -1.09 7.64
CA VAL A 92 12.76 -1.77 8.91
C VAL A 92 14.16 -1.40 9.38
N THR A 93 14.27 -1.03 10.64
CA THR A 93 15.52 -0.67 11.33
C THR A 93 15.65 -1.50 12.59
N SER A 94 16.80 -1.46 13.25
CA SER A 94 17.03 -2.23 14.49
C SER A 94 16.11 -1.82 15.64
N ASP A 95 15.59 -0.60 15.65
CA ASP A 95 14.77 -0.05 16.74
C ASP A 95 13.30 0.20 16.36
N ALA A 96 12.96 0.17 15.08
CA ALA A 96 11.64 0.53 14.60
C ALA A 96 11.26 -0.04 13.23
N VAL A 97 9.95 -0.12 13.00
CA VAL A 97 9.32 -0.33 11.70
C VAL A 97 8.61 0.95 11.29
N TYR A 98 8.81 1.38 10.04
CA TYR A 98 8.17 2.55 9.48
C TYR A 98 7.03 2.10 8.57
N VAL A 99 5.81 2.51 8.91
CA VAL A 99 4.59 2.14 8.19
C VAL A 99 4.16 3.33 7.35
N ARG A 100 4.02 3.13 6.05
CA ARG A 100 3.61 4.17 5.10
C ARG A 100 2.18 3.97 4.64
N PHE A 101 1.49 5.10 4.50
CA PHE A 101 0.15 5.26 3.99
C PHE A 101 0.20 6.04 2.67
N LEU A 102 -0.88 6.77 2.36
CA LEU A 102 -0.97 7.59 1.16
C LEU A 102 -0.09 8.85 1.24
N ALA A 103 0.28 9.40 0.09
CA ALA A 103 1.07 10.63 -0.05
C ALA A 103 2.34 10.71 0.83
N ARG A 104 3.01 9.56 1.02
CA ARG A 104 4.22 9.40 1.86
C ARG A 104 4.02 9.63 3.35
N LEU A 105 2.79 9.76 3.83
CA LEU A 105 2.52 9.83 5.26
C LEU A 105 3.06 8.56 5.95
N THR A 106 4.00 8.72 6.87
CA THR A 106 4.76 7.60 7.45
C THR A 106 4.76 7.67 8.97
N GLY A 107 4.22 6.64 9.61
CA GLY A 107 4.20 6.46 11.06
C GLY A 107 5.34 5.56 11.53
N ARG A 108 5.84 5.80 12.74
CA ARG A 108 6.89 4.99 13.36
C ARG A 108 6.31 4.05 14.42
N ALA A 109 6.58 2.76 14.30
CA ALA A 109 6.38 1.76 15.35
C ALA A 109 7.72 1.38 15.97
N GLY A 110 7.96 1.79 17.22
CA GLY A 110 9.13 1.34 17.98
C GLY A 110 9.00 -0.12 18.43
N LEU A 111 10.09 -0.73 18.90
CA LEU A 111 10.11 -2.14 19.35
C LEU A 111 8.94 -2.54 20.26
N SER A 112 8.61 -1.70 21.24
CA SER A 112 7.51 -1.94 22.20
C SER A 112 6.11 -1.87 21.58
N GLN A 113 6.01 -1.49 20.31
CA GLN A 113 4.77 -1.33 19.56
C GLN A 113 4.66 -2.34 18.40
N LEU A 114 5.61 -3.26 18.24
CA LEU A 114 5.62 -4.21 17.11
C LEU A 114 4.73 -5.43 17.33
N ALA A 115 4.67 -5.95 18.55
CA ALA A 115 3.88 -7.12 18.90
C ALA A 115 3.48 -7.08 20.38
N ASP A 116 2.54 -7.94 20.76
CA ASP A 116 2.15 -8.16 22.16
C ASP A 116 3.24 -8.86 22.97
N THR A 117 4.19 -9.49 22.27
CA THR A 117 5.38 -10.12 22.82
C THR A 117 6.64 -9.30 22.52
N PHE A 118 7.72 -9.62 23.23
CA PHE A 118 9.01 -8.95 23.00
C PHE A 118 9.57 -9.31 21.62
N VAL A 119 9.90 -8.28 20.84
CA VAL A 119 10.57 -8.38 19.54
C VAL A 119 11.99 -7.86 19.67
N SER A 120 12.97 -8.76 19.55
CA SER A 120 14.40 -8.41 19.62
C SER A 120 14.97 -7.94 18.29
N ASP A 121 14.43 -8.43 17.18
CA ASP A 121 14.88 -8.11 15.83
C ASP A 121 13.68 -7.92 14.90
N PRO A 122 13.30 -6.66 14.60
CA PRO A 122 12.19 -6.35 13.73
C PRO A 122 12.31 -6.97 12.32
N ALA A 123 13.53 -7.14 11.80
CA ALA A 123 13.75 -7.62 10.44
C ALA A 123 13.38 -9.10 10.25
N LYS A 124 13.23 -9.86 11.34
CA LYS A 124 12.74 -11.25 11.30
C LYS A 124 11.23 -11.36 11.14
N HIS A 125 10.50 -10.31 11.48
CA HIS A 125 9.04 -10.31 11.51
C HIS A 125 8.42 -9.41 10.44
N PHE A 126 9.16 -8.39 10.02
CA PHE A 126 8.71 -7.40 9.06
C PHE A 126 9.65 -7.31 7.87
N HIS A 127 9.09 -7.18 6.68
CA HIS A 127 9.85 -6.95 5.44
C HIS A 127 9.30 -5.76 4.66
N VAL A 128 10.15 -5.10 3.88
CA VAL A 128 9.75 -3.93 3.08
C VAL A 128 8.67 -4.31 2.07
N GLY A 129 7.62 -3.50 2.00
CA GLY A 129 6.44 -3.73 1.16
C GLY A 129 5.41 -4.69 1.74
N GLN A 130 5.64 -5.26 2.93
CA GLN A 130 4.64 -6.04 3.64
C GLN A 130 3.42 -5.19 3.98
N SER A 131 2.23 -5.71 3.69
CA SER A 131 0.97 -5.09 4.10
C SER A 131 0.73 -5.35 5.58
N VAL A 132 0.42 -4.30 6.33
CA VAL A 132 0.21 -4.34 7.77
C VAL A 132 -1.03 -3.54 8.13
N ARG A 133 -1.62 -3.84 9.28
CA ARG A 133 -2.65 -3.01 9.89
C ARG A 133 -2.02 -2.27 11.05
N ALA A 134 -2.20 -0.96 11.11
CA ALA A 134 -1.57 -0.11 12.10
C ALA A 134 -2.63 0.75 12.82
N GLN A 135 -2.47 0.93 14.13
CA GLN A 135 -3.27 1.88 14.90
C GLN A 135 -2.42 3.12 15.23
N VAL A 136 -3.00 4.30 15.09
CA VAL A 136 -2.36 5.57 15.50
C VAL A 136 -2.33 5.64 17.02
N VAL A 137 -1.15 5.81 17.60
CA VAL A 137 -0.96 5.90 19.06
C VAL A 137 -0.85 7.35 19.52
N GLN A 138 -0.14 8.17 18.75
CA GLN A 138 0.12 9.56 19.10
C GLN A 138 0.39 10.37 17.84
N VAL A 139 -0.12 11.59 17.77
CA VAL A 139 0.16 12.53 16.67
C VAL A 139 0.92 13.75 17.22
N ASP A 140 2.08 14.04 16.63
CA ASP A 140 2.88 15.24 16.89
C ASP A 140 2.79 16.18 15.69
N SER A 141 1.79 17.06 15.74
CA SER A 141 1.54 18.08 14.71
C SER A 141 2.62 19.14 14.64
N THR A 142 3.42 19.33 15.69
CA THR A 142 4.49 20.33 15.71
C THR A 142 5.66 19.89 14.84
N HIS A 143 6.02 18.60 14.92
CA HIS A 143 7.13 18.03 14.17
C HIS A 143 6.70 17.25 12.91
N GLY A 144 5.39 17.16 12.65
CA GLY A 144 4.86 16.42 11.50
C GLY A 144 5.10 14.91 11.60
N LYS A 145 5.11 14.37 12.82
CA LYS A 145 5.41 12.96 13.10
C LYS A 145 4.25 12.31 13.83
N PHE A 146 4.15 11.00 13.74
CA PHE A 146 3.18 10.25 14.52
C PHE A 146 3.68 8.83 14.81
N GLY A 147 3.26 8.32 15.95
CA GLY A 147 3.53 6.95 16.39
C GLY A 147 2.39 6.02 15.97
N VAL A 148 2.75 4.81 15.58
CA VAL A 148 1.78 3.74 15.30
C VAL A 148 2.14 2.48 16.07
N THR A 149 1.14 1.63 16.27
CA THR A 149 1.32 0.29 16.83
C THR A 149 0.85 -0.77 15.85
N LEU A 150 1.59 -1.88 15.84
CA LEU A 150 1.35 -3.08 15.04
C LEU A 150 0.91 -4.26 15.94
N LYS A 151 0.68 -4.01 17.23
CA LYS A 151 0.22 -5.01 18.18
C LYS A 151 -1.11 -5.61 17.72
N PRO A 152 -1.22 -6.94 17.57
CA PRO A 152 -2.49 -7.59 17.25
C PRO A 152 -3.63 -7.21 18.20
N SER A 153 -3.35 -7.09 19.50
CA SER A 153 -4.34 -6.68 20.52
C SER A 153 -4.94 -5.29 20.30
N LEU A 154 -4.20 -4.37 19.67
CA LEU A 154 -4.60 -2.97 19.46
C LEU A 154 -5.06 -2.69 18.02
N THR A 155 -4.65 -3.54 17.08
CA THR A 155 -4.98 -3.43 15.66
C THR A 155 -6.16 -4.32 15.25
N ALA A 156 -6.78 -5.04 16.19
CA ALA A 156 -8.01 -5.76 15.97
C ALA A 156 -9.14 -4.78 15.58
N SER A 157 -9.89 -5.11 14.53
CA SER A 157 -11.00 -4.28 14.05
C SER A 157 -12.13 -5.17 13.55
N ALA A 158 -13.37 -4.73 13.78
CA ALA A 158 -14.58 -5.34 13.23
C ALA A 158 -14.66 -5.17 11.71
N ASP A 159 -13.92 -4.20 11.15
CA ASP A 159 -13.78 -4.09 9.69
C ASP A 159 -12.97 -5.27 9.15
N ALA A 160 -13.68 -6.21 8.53
CA ALA A 160 -13.10 -7.40 7.93
C ALA A 160 -12.50 -7.15 6.53
N ARG A 161 -12.66 -5.96 5.92
CA ARG A 161 -12.23 -5.69 4.53
C ARG A 161 -10.77 -6.04 4.29
N PHE A 162 -9.89 -5.67 5.21
CA PHE A 162 -8.45 -5.96 5.13
C PHE A 162 -8.17 -7.47 5.12
N LEU A 163 -8.71 -8.22 6.08
CA LEU A 163 -8.47 -9.68 6.16
C LEU A 163 -9.08 -10.39 4.96
N ALA A 164 -10.31 -10.02 4.58
CA ALA A 164 -10.97 -10.56 3.40
C ALA A 164 -10.18 -10.25 2.11
N ALA A 165 -9.56 -9.07 2.01
CA ALA A 165 -8.71 -8.72 0.90
C ALA A 165 -7.41 -9.53 0.84
N LEU A 166 -6.77 -9.79 1.99
CA LEU A 166 -5.58 -10.65 2.06
C LEU A 166 -5.87 -12.08 1.56
N PHE A 167 -7.05 -12.63 1.87
CA PHE A 167 -7.43 -13.96 1.39
C PHE A 167 -7.70 -13.97 -0.13
N ARG A 168 -8.42 -12.97 -0.66
CA ARG A 168 -8.70 -12.87 -2.10
C ARG A 168 -7.45 -12.66 -2.95
N ASP A 169 -6.43 -11.99 -2.42
CA ASP A 169 -5.18 -11.73 -3.16
C ASP A 169 -4.47 -13.01 -3.62
N LEU A 170 -4.60 -14.12 -2.86
CA LEU A 170 -4.06 -15.43 -3.25
C LEU A 170 -4.80 -16.01 -4.45
N GLU A 171 -6.13 -15.86 -4.51
CA GLU A 171 -6.98 -16.32 -5.61
C GLU A 171 -6.72 -15.49 -6.88
N ASP A 172 -6.58 -14.17 -6.73
CA ASP A 172 -6.33 -13.23 -7.84
C ASP A 172 -4.94 -13.41 -8.50
N ALA A 173 -3.94 -13.88 -7.75
CA ALA A 173 -2.62 -14.16 -8.28
C ALA A 173 -2.60 -15.38 -9.23
N GLU A 174 -3.56 -16.29 -9.08
CA GLU A 174 -3.72 -17.47 -9.94
C GLU A 174 -4.47 -17.14 -11.24
N ALA A 175 -5.36 -16.14 -11.24
CA ALA A 175 -6.21 -15.77 -12.37
C ALA A 175 -5.55 -14.94 -13.49
N LEU A 176 -4.24 -14.67 -13.42
CA LEU A 176 -3.51 -13.94 -14.48
C LEU A 176 -3.54 -14.69 -15.81
N GLY A 177 -4.17 -14.07 -16.81
CA GLY A 177 -4.20 -14.56 -18.19
C GLY A 177 -5.59 -14.63 -18.82
N ALA A 178 -6.67 -14.34 -18.08
CA ALA A 178 -8.04 -14.50 -18.56
C ALA A 178 -8.82 -13.21 -18.85
N ALA A 179 -8.24 -12.01 -18.66
CA ALA A 179 -8.95 -10.75 -18.86
C ALA A 179 -8.42 -9.98 -20.09
N GLU A 180 -9.29 -9.72 -21.05
CA GLU A 180 -9.07 -8.72 -22.10
C GLU A 180 -9.12 -7.32 -21.46
N GLY A 181 -8.06 -6.54 -21.65
CA GLY A 181 -7.96 -5.20 -21.06
C GLY A 181 -8.90 -4.22 -21.77
N GLU A 182 -9.88 -3.70 -21.05
CA GLU A 182 -10.67 -2.55 -21.51
C GLU A 182 -9.81 -1.27 -21.41
N ALA A 183 -9.81 -0.45 -22.46
CA ALA A 183 -9.02 0.78 -22.51
C ALA A 183 -9.48 1.77 -21.43
N VAL A 184 -8.61 2.03 -20.45
CA VAL A 184 -8.92 2.87 -19.29
C VAL A 184 -8.78 4.35 -19.66
N ASP A 185 -9.78 5.17 -19.33
CA ASP A 185 -9.70 6.64 -19.42
C ASP A 185 -8.91 7.22 -18.24
N TRP A 186 -7.59 7.34 -18.44
CA TRP A 186 -6.63 7.88 -17.49
C TRP A 186 -6.73 9.40 -17.24
N ALA A 187 -7.49 10.18 -18.02
CA ALA A 187 -7.46 11.65 -17.94
C ALA A 187 -8.25 12.25 -16.77
N ARG A 188 -9.10 11.47 -16.07
CA ARG A 188 -10.07 12.00 -15.10
C ARG A 188 -9.88 11.54 -13.64
N ARG A 189 -8.79 10.84 -13.28
CA ARG A 189 -8.74 10.06 -12.03
C ARG A 189 -7.44 10.04 -11.21
N PHE A 190 -6.50 10.94 -11.47
CA PHE A 190 -5.27 11.02 -10.65
C PHE A 190 -5.48 11.84 -9.38
N ALA A 191 -6.07 11.22 -8.36
CA ALA A 191 -5.98 11.68 -6.98
C ALA A 191 -5.31 10.59 -6.13
N VAL A 192 -4.58 10.99 -5.10
CA VAL A 192 -4.07 10.04 -4.11
C VAL A 192 -5.25 9.28 -3.49
N GLY A 193 -5.16 7.95 -3.41
CA GLY A 193 -6.26 7.09 -2.95
C GLY A 193 -7.30 6.75 -4.04
N ALA A 194 -7.19 7.31 -5.26
CA ALA A 194 -8.08 6.93 -6.35
C ALA A 194 -7.75 5.55 -6.90
N ALA A 195 -8.80 4.84 -7.32
CA ALA A 195 -8.70 3.62 -8.09
C ALA A 195 -8.53 3.94 -9.58
N VAL A 196 -7.53 3.33 -10.23
CA VAL A 196 -7.22 3.47 -11.66
C VAL A 196 -7.11 2.09 -12.28
N GLY A 197 -7.74 1.85 -13.42
CA GLY A 197 -7.52 0.61 -14.18
C GLY A 197 -6.13 0.63 -14.81
N GLY A 198 -5.45 -0.52 -14.88
CA GLY A 198 -4.13 -0.68 -15.46
C GLY A 198 -3.96 -1.96 -16.24
#